data_AF-A0A3B9L1C0-F1
#
_entry.id   AF-A0A3B9L1C0-F1
#
_cell.length_a   1.000
_cell.length_b   1.000
_cell.length_c   1.000
_cell.angle_alpha   90.00
_cell.angle_beta   90.00
_cell.angle_gamma   90.00
#
_symmetry.space_group_name_H-M   'P 1'
#
loop_
_entity.id
_entity.type
_entity.pdbx_description
1 polymer ?
#
loop_
_entity_poly.entity_id
_entity_poly.type
_entity_poly.pdbx_seq_one_letter_code
_entity_poly.pdbx_strand_id
1 'polypeptide(L)'
;MNIAWPLYGHEAAQASFLASATSAKLHHGWLIEGPSGIGKATLANRLAAYMLGARGPDNAPLHAATTDPVARICLAGGHPDLRTVHRELNDKGKLRQDIAVDQIRDLS
;
A
#
# COMPACT_ATOMS: atom_id res chain seq x y z
N MET A 1 -15.49 12.54 8.45
CA MET A 1 -15.18 11.54 7.40
C MET A 1 -14.07 10.64 7.92
N ASN A 2 -14.22 9.31 7.79
CA ASN A 2 -13.17 8.37 8.21
C ASN A 2 -12.15 8.20 7.08
N ILE A 3 -10.85 8.29 7.40
CA ILE A 3 -9.75 8.19 6.43
C ILE A 3 -9.46 6.71 6.14
N ALA A 4 -9.23 6.36 4.89
CA ALA A 4 -8.75 5.03 4.52
C ALA A 4 -7.31 4.84 5.04
N TRP A 5 -7.06 3.73 5.75
CA TRP A 5 -5.77 3.44 6.41
C TRP A 5 -5.28 4.62 7.28
N PRO A 6 -5.90 4.85 8.45
CA PRO A 6 -5.45 5.91 9.36
C PRO A 6 -4.00 5.67 9.78
N LEU A 7 -3.16 6.69 9.59
CA LEU A 7 -1.71 6.66 9.82
C LEU A 7 -1.30 7.97 10.50
N TYR A 8 -0.47 7.85 11.54
CA TYR A 8 0.16 8.96 12.24
C TYR A 8 1.66 8.95 11.93
N GLY A 9 2.25 10.11 11.66
CA GLY A 9 3.66 10.21 11.28
C GLY A 9 3.91 9.91 9.79
N HIS A 10 5.14 9.51 9.47
CA HIS A 10 5.62 9.17 8.12
C HIS A 10 5.54 10.30 7.10
N GLU A 11 5.49 11.56 7.54
CA GLU A 11 5.34 12.73 6.67
C GLU A 11 6.48 12.82 5.65
N ALA A 12 7.71 12.54 6.09
CA ALA A 12 8.89 12.54 5.21
C ALA A 12 8.80 11.46 4.11
N ALA A 13 8.34 10.25 4.46
CA ALA A 13 8.18 9.15 3.50
C ALA A 13 7.04 9.44 2.51
N GLN A 14 5.92 9.97 3.00
CA GLN A 14 4.79 10.42 2.19
C GLN A 14 5.21 11.52 1.20
N ALA A 15 5.94 12.53 1.67
CA ALA A 15 6.43 13.63 0.83
C ALA A 15 7.42 13.13 -0.24
N SER A 16 8.36 12.25 0.13
CA SER A 16 9.31 11.65 -0.81
C SER A 16 8.59 10.90 -1.94
N PHE A 17 7.60 10.07 -1.61
CA PHE A 17 6.80 9.37 -2.61
C PHE A 17 6.02 10.33 -3.52
N LEU A 18 5.32 11.32 -2.94
CA LEU A 18 4.53 12.29 -3.69
C LEU A 18 5.39 13.11 -4.67
N ALA A 19 6.61 13.50 -4.26
CA ALA A 19 7.55 14.19 -5.14
C ALA A 19 7.95 13.33 -6.34
N SER A 20 8.22 12.03 -6.14
CA SER A 20 8.52 11.10 -7.23
C SER A 20 7.31 10.81 -8.12
N ALA A 21 6.12 10.66 -7.54
CA ALA A 21 4.89 10.33 -8.25
C ALA A 21 4.41 11.49 -9.13
N THR A 22 4.50 12.73 -8.65
CA THR A 22 4.07 13.92 -9.42
C THR A 22 5.09 14.36 -10.47
N SER A 23 6.36 13.96 -10.35
CA SER A 23 7.42 14.28 -11.33
C SER A 23 7.59 13.25 -12.45
N ALA A 24 6.72 12.24 -12.53
CA ALA A 24 6.82 11.11 -13.48
C ALA A 24 8.15 10.34 -13.42
N LYS A 25 8.86 10.41 -12.28
CA LYS A 25 10.14 9.73 -12.01
C LYS A 25 10.00 8.70 -10.89
N LEU A 26 8.84 8.05 -10.83
CA LEU A 26 8.58 7.07 -9.79
C LEU A 26 9.39 5.80 -10.02
N HIS A 27 10.24 5.44 -9.06
CA HIS A 27 10.91 4.14 -9.06
C HIS A 27 9.88 3.01 -8.97
N HIS A 28 10.05 1.96 -9.77
CA HIS A 28 9.15 0.81 -9.84
C HIS A 28 9.17 -0.06 -8.58
N GLY A 29 10.18 0.09 -7.72
CA GLY A 29 10.33 -0.64 -6.47
C GLY A 29 10.61 0.31 -5.31
N TRP A 30 9.84 0.16 -4.24
CA TRP A 30 10.01 0.90 -2.99
C TRP A 30 10.19 -0.09 -1.84
N LEU A 31 11.24 0.11 -1.05
CA LEU A 31 11.47 -0.63 0.18
C LEU A 31 11.13 0.27 1.37
N ILE A 32 10.19 -0.16 2.21
CA ILE A 32 9.79 0.57 3.41
C ILE A 32 10.36 -0.15 4.63
N GLU A 33 11.35 0.45 5.27
CA GLU A 33 12.02 -0.08 6.46
C GLU A 33 11.57 0.66 7.74
N GLY A 34 11.62 -0.04 8.87
CA GLY A 34 11.37 0.56 10.19
C GLY A 34 10.88 -0.46 11.20
N PRO A 35 10.69 -0.05 12.48
CA PRO A 35 10.26 -0.94 13.56
C PRO A 35 8.96 -1.70 13.27
N SER A 36 8.78 -2.85 13.91
CA SER A 36 7.50 -3.57 13.85
C SER A 36 6.37 -2.71 14.42
N GLY A 37 5.19 -2.76 13.81
CA GLY A 37 4.01 -2.01 14.28
C GLY A 37 3.96 -0.51 13.94
N ILE A 38 5.02 0.08 13.36
CA ILE A 38 5.06 1.54 13.08
C ILE A 38 4.09 2.01 11.98
N GLY A 39 3.37 1.10 11.29
CA GLY A 39 2.42 1.45 10.23
C GLY A 39 2.95 1.34 8.79
N LYS A 40 4.04 0.58 8.56
CA LYS A 40 4.63 0.40 7.21
C LYS A 40 3.64 -0.13 6.18
N ALA A 41 2.86 -1.16 6.53
CA ALA A 41 1.84 -1.72 5.64
C ALA A 41 0.70 -0.73 5.38
N THR A 42 0.31 0.06 6.39
CA THR A 42 -0.68 1.13 6.28
C THR A 42 -0.21 2.21 5.30
N LEU A 43 1.07 2.62 5.38
CA LEU A 43 1.69 3.52 4.42
C LEU A 43 1.67 2.92 3.02
N ALA A 44 2.17 1.69 2.84
CA ALA A 44 2.21 1.02 1.53
C ALA A 44 0.82 0.99 0.85
N ASN A 45 -0.22 0.64 1.59
CA ASN A 45 -1.59 0.61 1.07
C ASN A 45 -2.11 2.00 0.65
N ARG A 46 -1.79 3.06 1.41
CA ARG A 46 -2.10 4.45 1.00
C ARG A 46 -1.44 4.82 -0.31
N LEU A 47 -0.14 4.53 -0.44
CA LEU A 47 0.63 4.86 -1.64
C LEU A 47 0.08 4.09 -2.85
N ALA A 48 -0.20 2.80 -2.69
CA ALA A 48 -0.80 1.97 -3.73
C ALA A 48 -2.18 2.49 -4.15
N ALA A 49 -3.08 2.78 -3.20
CA ALA A 49 -4.40 3.32 -3.51
C ALA A 49 -4.32 4.67 -4.23
N TYR A 50 -3.38 5.54 -3.84
CA TYR A 50 -3.13 6.80 -4.55
C TYR A 50 -2.70 6.57 -6.01
N MET A 51 -1.81 5.61 -6.25
CA MET A 51 -1.40 5.23 -7.63
C MET A 51 -2.57 4.73 -8.47
N LEU A 52 -3.53 4.06 -7.84
CA LEU A 52 -4.73 3.53 -8.48
C LEU A 52 -5.86 4.56 -8.63
N GLY A 53 -5.64 5.80 -8.19
CA GLY A 53 -6.58 6.90 -8.42
C GLY A 53 -7.34 7.39 -7.18
N ALA A 54 -7.13 6.81 -5.99
CA ALA A 54 -7.71 7.37 -4.77
C ALA A 54 -7.16 8.77 -4.51
N ARG A 55 -8.01 9.71 -4.07
CA ARG A 55 -7.60 11.10 -3.81
C ARG A 55 -8.05 11.57 -2.44
N GLY A 56 -7.11 12.12 -1.69
CA GLY A 56 -7.38 12.94 -0.50
C GLY A 56 -7.61 14.42 -0.83
N PRO A 57 -7.84 15.27 0.17
CA PRO A 57 -7.89 16.72 0.00
C PRO A 57 -6.54 17.28 -0.47
N ASP A 58 -6.53 18.47 -1.06
CA ASP A 58 -5.34 19.08 -1.66
C ASP A 58 -4.14 19.20 -0.70
N ASN A 59 -4.41 19.51 0.57
CA ASN A 59 -3.38 19.62 1.60
C ASN A 59 -2.93 18.27 2.19
N ALA A 60 -3.61 17.17 1.85
CA ALA A 60 -3.24 15.82 2.25
C ALA A 60 -3.64 14.78 1.17
N PRO A 61 -2.96 14.74 0.01
CA PRO A 61 -3.40 13.96 -1.16
C PRO A 61 -3.49 12.44 -0.92
N LEU A 62 -2.74 11.92 0.05
CA LEU A 62 -2.75 10.49 0.43
C LEU A 62 -3.84 10.14 1.46
N HIS A 63 -4.61 11.13 1.95
CA HIS A 63 -5.64 10.95 2.97
C HIS A 63 -7.02 10.75 2.35
N ALA A 64 -7.12 9.83 1.37
CA ALA A 64 -8.39 9.46 0.76
C ALA A 64 -9.40 9.01 1.83
N ALA A 65 -10.65 9.44 1.71
CA ALA A 65 -11.70 9.02 2.62
C ALA A 65 -12.10 7.56 2.35
N THR A 66 -12.64 6.86 3.34
CA THR A 66 -13.29 5.53 3.17
C THR A 66 -14.48 5.55 2.20
N THR A 67 -14.99 6.74 1.86
CA THR A 67 -16.03 6.96 0.85
C THR A 67 -15.49 7.20 -0.55
N ASP A 68 -14.18 7.40 -0.73
CA ASP A 68 -13.56 7.46 -2.05
C ASP A 68 -13.76 6.10 -2.78
N PRO A 69 -14.26 6.10 -4.02
CA PRO A 69 -14.57 4.87 -4.74
C PRO A 69 -13.38 3.90 -4.87
N VAL A 70 -12.19 4.41 -5.17
CA VAL A 70 -10.98 3.59 -5.35
C VAL A 70 -10.52 3.07 -3.99
N ALA A 71 -10.43 3.95 -2.98
CA ALA A 71 -10.02 3.56 -1.64
C ALA A 71 -10.95 2.47 -1.06
N ARG A 72 -12.26 2.58 -1.29
CA ARG A 72 -13.26 1.59 -0.86
C ARG A 72 -13.01 0.23 -1.50
N ILE A 73 -12.77 0.17 -2.81
CA ILE A 73 -12.51 -1.09 -3.53
C ILE A 73 -11.19 -1.71 -3.06
N CYS A 74 -10.15 -0.90 -2.89
CA CYS A 74 -8.86 -1.36 -2.38
C CYS A 74 -8.97 -1.89 -0.93
N LEU A 75 -9.73 -1.23 -0.05
CA LEU A 75 -9.98 -1.70 1.32
C LEU A 75 -10.71 -3.05 1.34
N ALA A 76 -11.59 -3.30 0.36
CA ALA A 76 -12.27 -4.58 0.21
C ALA A 76 -11.38 -5.68 -0.43
N GLY A 77 -10.15 -5.34 -0.84
CA GLY A 77 -9.25 -6.26 -1.54
C GLY A 77 -9.69 -6.59 -2.97
N GLY A 78 -10.58 -5.79 -3.57
CA GLY A 78 -11.23 -6.10 -4.84
C GLY A 78 -10.70 -5.34 -6.05
N HIS A 79 -9.64 -4.52 -5.91
CA HIS A 79 -9.15 -3.72 -7.03
C HIS A 79 -8.35 -4.63 -7.98
N PRO A 80 -8.69 -4.71 -9.29
CA PRO A 80 -8.07 -5.65 -10.22
C PRO A 80 -6.55 -5.43 -10.35
N ASP A 81 -6.11 -4.18 -10.30
CA ASP A 81 -4.70 -3.80 -10.40
C ASP A 81 -3.98 -3.70 -9.03
N LEU A 82 -4.60 -4.17 -7.94
CA LEU A 82 -3.96 -4.24 -6.62
C LEU A 82 -3.74 -5.69 -6.22
N ARG A 83 -2.47 -6.07 -6.05
CA ARG A 83 -2.10 -7.37 -5.48
C ARG A 83 -1.40 -7.16 -4.14
N THR A 84 -1.85 -7.91 -3.13
CA THR A 84 -1.18 -7.96 -1.83
C THR A 84 -0.70 -9.38 -1.59
N VAL A 85 0.59 -9.53 -1.33
CA VAL A 85 1.22 -10.83 -1.12
C VAL A 85 1.65 -10.93 0.34
N HIS A 86 1.29 -12.03 0.98
CA HIS A 86 1.67 -12.34 2.34
C HIS A 86 2.37 -13.70 2.38
N ARG A 87 3.14 -13.93 3.44
CA ARG A 87 3.69 -15.26 3.72
C ARG A 87 2.53 -16.24 3.90
N GLU A 88 2.62 -17.38 3.23
CA GLU A 88 1.63 -18.45 3.29
C GLU A 88 2.03 -19.52 4.32
N LEU A 89 1.08 -20.35 4.69
CA LEU A 89 1.35 -21.56 5.45
C LEU A 89 2.00 -22.63 4.55
N ASN A 90 2.85 -23.47 5.12
CA ASN A 90 3.32 -24.69 4.48
C ASN A 90 2.33 -25.85 4.70
N ASP A 91 2.62 -27.01 4.09
CA ASP A 91 1.81 -28.23 4.19
C ASP A 91 1.66 -28.76 5.63
N LYS A 92 2.47 -28.25 6.56
CA LYS A 92 2.43 -28.56 7.99
C LYS A 92 1.72 -27.48 8.82
N GLY A 93 1.04 -26.52 8.18
CA GLY A 93 0.33 -25.43 8.84
C GLY A 93 1.22 -24.36 9.49
N LYS A 94 2.53 -24.34 9.20
CA LYS A 94 3.46 -23.33 9.73
C LYS A 94 3.69 -22.23 8.71
N LEU A 95 3.75 -20.97 9.15
CA LEU A 95 4.06 -19.83 8.30
C LEU A 95 5.46 -19.99 7.69
N ARG A 96 5.56 -19.97 6.35
CA ARG A 96 6.84 -19.98 5.61
C ARG A 96 7.68 -18.78 6.02
N GLN A 97 9.01 -18.83 5.98
CA GLN A 97 9.87 -17.69 6.35
C GLN A 97 9.77 -16.53 5.36
N ASP A 98 9.69 -16.86 4.07
CA ASP A 98 9.73 -15.91 2.97
C ASP A 98 8.45 -15.98 2.11
N ILE A 99 8.28 -14.97 1.26
CA ILE A 99 7.35 -15.02 0.13
C ILE A 99 8.01 -15.89 -0.94
N ALA A 100 7.36 -16.98 -1.36
CA ALA A 100 7.94 -17.91 -2.32
C ALA A 100 7.93 -17.31 -3.74
N VAL A 101 8.91 -17.68 -4.56
CA VAL A 101 8.97 -17.26 -5.97
C VAL A 101 7.72 -17.67 -6.73
N ASP A 102 7.19 -18.87 -6.45
CA ASP A 102 5.99 -19.38 -7.11
C ASP A 102 4.76 -18.52 -6.80
N GLN A 103 4.62 -17.99 -5.56
CA GLN A 103 3.53 -17.06 -5.20
C GLN A 103 3.54 -15.79 -6.05
N ILE A 104 4.73 -15.34 -6.46
CA ILE A 104 4.87 -14.15 -7.32
C ILE A 104 4.56 -14.50 -8.78
N ARG A 105 4.94 -15.70 -9.24
CA ARG A 105 4.66 -16.16 -10.60
C ARG A 105 3.17 -16.30 -10.88
N ASP A 106 2.39 -16.68 -9.88
CA ASP A 106 0.93 -16.80 -9.98
C ASP A 106 0.19 -15.44 -10.14
N LEU A 107 0.92 -14.31 -10.04
CA LEU A 107 0.36 -12.96 -10.21
C LEU A 107 0.50 -12.40 -11.62
N SER A 108 1.31 -13.04 -12.48
CA SER A 108 1.60 -12.62 -13.86
C SER A 108 0.51 -13.11 -14.83
#